data_AF-A0A1M5RTT0-F1
#
_entry.id   AF-A0A1M5RTT0-F1
#
_cell.length_a   1.000
_cell.length_b   1.000
_cell.length_c   1.000
_cell.angle_alpha   90.00
_cell.angle_beta   90.00
_cell.angle_gamma   90.00
#
_symmetry.space_group_name_H-M   'P 1'
#
loop_
_entity.id
_entity.type
_entity.pdbx_description
1 polymer ?
#
loop_
_entity_poly.entity_id
_entity_poly.type
_entity_poly.pdbx_seq_one_letter_code
_entity_poly.pdbx_strand_id
1 'polypeptide(L)'
;MGEMALDRAARLDAAVERDGPTCIWCGRTLTGHVTPTTEHVVPRVKGGPSWLENEVAACGRCNGERGHTAPVEWLEECLRRGWPADEARLARLLAALSAAIAERGGQRRARPYLDSQLRRLRRRGARAA
;
A
#
# COMPACT_ATOMS: atom_id res chain seq x y z
N MET A 1 5.56 28.45 -9.79
CA MET A 1 6.63 27.45 -9.88
C MET A 1 5.97 26.10 -9.74
N GLY A 2 5.85 25.35 -10.85
CA GLY A 2 5.10 24.10 -10.87
C GLY A 2 5.81 23.07 -9.99
N GLU A 3 5.12 22.60 -8.95
CA GLU A 3 5.50 21.45 -8.16
C GLU A 3 5.70 20.29 -9.12
N MET A 4 6.96 19.94 -9.43
CA MET A 4 7.24 18.80 -10.31
C MET A 4 6.78 17.55 -9.56
N ALA A 5 5.63 17.02 -9.98
CA ALA A 5 5.13 15.76 -9.48
C ALA A 5 6.26 14.73 -9.60
N LEU A 6 6.67 14.15 -8.47
CA LEU A 6 7.70 13.12 -8.41
C LEU A 6 7.45 12.08 -9.50
N ASP A 7 8.47 11.64 -10.21
CA ASP A 7 8.30 10.52 -11.13
C ASP A 7 8.10 9.20 -10.33
N ARG A 8 7.85 8.10 -11.06
CA ARG A 8 7.59 6.80 -10.41
C ARG A 8 8.81 6.28 -9.62
N ALA A 9 10.02 6.53 -10.10
CA ALA A 9 11.24 6.07 -9.43
C ALA A 9 11.45 6.86 -8.14
N ALA A 10 11.36 8.19 -8.20
CA ALA A 10 11.48 9.07 -7.05
C ALA A 10 10.42 8.76 -5.97
N ARG A 11 9.18 8.42 -6.35
CA ARG A 11 8.16 7.97 -5.37
C ARG A 11 8.49 6.62 -4.75
N LEU A 12 9.09 5.69 -5.51
CA LEU A 12 9.52 4.41 -4.96
C LEU A 12 10.64 4.61 -3.94
N ASP A 13 11.62 5.45 -4.25
CA ASP A 13 12.72 5.78 -3.34
C ASP A 13 12.19 6.44 -2.06
N ALA A 14 11.28 7.42 -2.20
CA ALA A 14 10.62 8.04 -1.05
C ALA A 14 9.79 7.05 -0.22
N ALA A 15 9.14 6.06 -0.85
CA ALA A 15 8.42 5.01 -0.14
C ALA A 15 9.37 4.07 0.62
N VAL A 16 10.52 3.73 0.04
CA VAL A 16 11.57 2.93 0.69
C VAL A 16 12.20 3.70 1.86
N GLU A 17 12.45 4.99 1.71
CA GLU A 17 12.96 5.84 2.79
C GLU A 17 11.95 5.95 3.95
N ARG A 18 10.67 6.14 3.63
CA ARG A 18 9.58 6.25 4.62
C ARG A 18 9.35 4.94 5.39
N ASP A 19 9.32 3.81 4.69
CA ASP A 19 8.85 2.54 5.24
C ASP A 19 9.98 1.55 5.55
N GLY A 20 11.20 1.87 5.14
CA GLY A 20 12.36 0.98 5.15
C GLY A 20 12.41 0.03 3.94
N PRO A 21 13.60 -0.57 3.68
CA PRO A 21 13.83 -1.40 2.51
C PRO A 21 13.30 -2.83 2.70
N THR A 22 12.03 -2.99 3.08
CA THR A 22 11.40 -4.29 3.28
C THR A 22 10.08 -4.40 2.52
N CYS A 23 9.79 -5.59 1.99
CA CYS A 23 8.52 -5.86 1.36
C CYS A 23 7.39 -5.81 2.40
N ILE A 24 6.39 -4.95 2.17
CA ILE A 24 5.21 -4.84 3.04
C ILE A 24 4.48 -6.17 3.27
N TRP A 25 4.55 -7.10 2.30
CA TRP A 25 3.77 -8.36 2.32
C TRP A 25 4.53 -9.53 2.95
N CYS A 26 5.78 -9.75 2.55
CA CYS A 26 6.56 -10.91 3.00
C CYS A 26 7.72 -10.59 3.94
N GLY A 27 7.94 -9.31 4.24
CA GLY A 27 9.03 -8.85 5.11
C GLY A 27 10.44 -8.94 4.54
N ARG A 28 10.61 -9.52 3.34
CA ARG A 28 11.94 -9.68 2.71
C ARG A 28 12.60 -8.32 2.48
N THR A 29 13.88 -8.22 2.80
CA THR A 29 14.72 -7.05 2.49
C THR A 29 14.83 -6.85 0.98
N LEU A 30 14.58 -5.62 0.52
CA LEU A 30 14.56 -5.19 -0.87
C LEU A 30 15.90 -4.56 -1.27
N THR A 31 16.98 -5.28 -1.03
CA THR A 31 18.34 -4.87 -1.39
C THR A 31 19.06 -5.99 -2.16
N GLY A 32 20.15 -5.64 -2.84
CA GLY A 32 20.94 -6.60 -3.62
C GLY A 32 20.13 -7.23 -4.76
N HIS A 33 19.91 -8.55 -4.70
CA HIS A 33 19.21 -9.31 -5.74
C HIS A 33 17.69 -9.14 -5.74
N VAL A 34 17.12 -8.44 -4.76
CA VAL A 34 15.67 -8.25 -4.64
C VAL A 34 15.33 -6.80 -4.96
N THR A 35 15.10 -6.51 -6.23
CA THR A 35 14.74 -5.16 -6.67
C THR A 35 13.36 -4.78 -6.13
N PRO A 36 13.22 -3.63 -5.45
CA PRO A 36 11.92 -3.12 -5.03
C PRO A 36 11.05 -2.77 -6.24
N THR A 37 9.75 -2.97 -6.09
CA THR A 37 8.74 -2.56 -7.07
C THR A 37 7.71 -1.65 -6.40
N THR A 38 7.17 -0.69 -7.16
CA THR A 38 6.07 0.15 -6.69
C THR A 38 4.75 -0.62 -6.74
N GLU A 39 4.18 -0.83 -5.57
CA GLU A 39 2.86 -1.42 -5.34
C GLU A 39 1.85 -0.33 -4.99
N HIS A 40 0.66 -0.36 -5.61
CA HIS A 40 -0.44 0.57 -5.31
C HIS A 40 -1.38 -0.06 -4.29
N VAL A 41 -1.36 0.35 -3.03
CA VAL A 41 -2.16 -0.27 -1.96
C VAL A 41 -3.64 -0.38 -2.35
N VAL A 42 -4.23 0.73 -2.81
CA VAL A 42 -5.50 0.76 -3.55
C VAL A 42 -5.19 0.62 -5.05
N PRO A 43 -5.61 -0.47 -5.71
CA PRO A 43 -5.32 -0.68 -7.12
C PRO A 43 -5.84 0.45 -8.00
N ARG A 44 -5.09 0.83 -9.06
CA ARG A 44 -5.51 1.85 -10.02
C ARG A 44 -6.85 1.55 -10.69
N VAL A 45 -7.14 0.27 -10.95
CA VAL A 45 -8.43 -0.20 -11.49
C VAL A 45 -9.62 0.08 -10.55
N LYS A 46 -9.36 0.31 -9.25
CA LYS A 46 -10.35 0.73 -8.24
C LYS A 46 -10.34 2.24 -8.00
N GLY A 47 -9.61 3.00 -8.82
CA GLY A 47 -9.49 4.46 -8.72
C GLY A 47 -8.38 4.96 -7.80
N GLY A 48 -7.47 4.08 -7.35
CA GLY A 48 -6.33 4.49 -6.52
C GLY A 48 -5.37 5.42 -7.26
N PRO A 49 -4.98 6.57 -6.67
CA PRO A 49 -4.06 7.51 -7.31
C PRO A 49 -2.61 7.04 -7.24
N SER A 50 -1.76 7.51 -8.16
CA SER A 50 -0.30 7.34 -8.08
C SER A 50 0.32 8.40 -7.17
N TRP A 51 -0.05 8.36 -5.90
CA TRP A 51 0.45 9.27 -4.87
C TRP A 51 1.33 8.50 -3.89
N LEU A 52 2.25 9.20 -3.23
CA LEU A 52 3.14 8.60 -2.24
C LEU A 52 2.36 7.88 -1.13
N GLU A 53 1.20 8.42 -0.72
CA GLU A 53 0.33 7.82 0.31
C GLU A 53 -0.35 6.51 -0.14
N ASN A 54 -0.40 6.24 -1.45
CA ASN A 54 -0.95 5.01 -2.01
C ASN A 54 0.13 4.04 -2.53
N GLU A 55 1.40 4.42 -2.49
CA GLU A 55 2.51 3.66 -3.07
C GLU A 55 3.46 3.13 -1.97
N VAL A 56 3.85 1.86 -2.11
CA VAL A 56 4.78 1.16 -1.22
C VAL A 56 5.79 0.32 -1.99
N ALA A 57 6.87 -0.05 -1.30
CA ALA A 57 7.83 -1.00 -1.81
C ALA A 57 7.35 -2.46 -1.55
N ALA A 58 7.32 -3.25 -2.62
CA ALA A 58 7.09 -4.69 -2.55
C ALA A 58 8.09 -5.44 -3.43
N CYS A 59 8.38 -6.71 -3.11
CA CYS A 59 9.16 -7.55 -4.02
C CYS A 59 8.33 -7.94 -5.25
N GLY A 60 8.99 -8.22 -6.37
CA GLY A 60 8.31 -8.56 -7.63
C GLY A 60 7.35 -9.75 -7.52
N ARG A 61 7.69 -10.75 -6.69
CA ARG A 61 6.83 -11.90 -6.42
C ARG A 61 5.50 -11.49 -5.77
N CYS A 62 5.55 -10.78 -4.65
CA CYS A 62 4.32 -10.43 -3.93
C CYS A 62 3.47 -9.42 -4.72
N ASN A 63 4.11 -8.45 -5.38
CA ASN A 63 3.42 -7.49 -6.25
C ASN A 63 2.71 -8.19 -7.42
N GLY A 64 3.37 -9.19 -8.04
CA GLY A 64 2.78 -9.99 -9.11
C GLY A 64 1.63 -10.90 -8.65
N GLU A 65 1.82 -11.62 -7.54
CA GLU A 65 0.80 -12.54 -7.00
C GLU A 65 -0.46 -11.81 -6.49
N ARG A 66 -0.31 -10.59 -5.93
CA ARG A 66 -1.45 -9.82 -5.44
C ARG A 66 -2.40 -9.41 -6.56
N GLY A 67 -1.87 -8.95 -7.70
CA GLY A 67 -2.65 -8.48 -8.84
C GLY A 67 -3.61 -7.33 -8.47
N HIS A 68 -4.92 -7.59 -8.54
CA HIS A 68 -5.97 -6.60 -8.19
C HIS A 68 -6.73 -6.95 -6.90
N THR A 69 -6.20 -7.91 -6.14
CA THR A 69 -6.77 -8.34 -4.86
C THR A 69 -6.82 -7.18 -3.88
N ALA A 70 -7.87 -7.14 -3.07
CA ALA A 70 -8.02 -6.07 -2.09
C ALA A 70 -6.87 -6.11 -1.05
N PRO A 71 -6.36 -4.95 -0.60
CA PRO A 71 -5.20 -4.92 0.29
C PRO A 71 -5.42 -5.68 1.59
N VAL A 72 -6.61 -5.60 2.19
CA VAL A 72 -6.91 -6.34 3.43
C VAL A 72 -7.05 -7.84 3.18
N GLU A 73 -7.65 -8.24 2.06
CA GLU A 73 -7.77 -9.65 1.67
C GLU A 73 -6.41 -10.27 1.39
N TRP A 74 -5.52 -9.53 0.72
CA TRP A 74 -4.15 -9.97 0.47
C TRP A 74 -3.30 -10.03 1.74
N LEU A 75 -3.49 -9.07 2.66
CA LEU A 75 -2.90 -9.14 4.00
C LEU A 75 -3.31 -10.45 4.69
N GLU A 76 -4.61 -10.78 4.70
CA GLU A 76 -5.09 -12.03 5.30
C GLU A 76 -4.48 -13.27 4.64
N GLU A 77 -4.32 -13.27 3.32
CA GLU A 77 -3.64 -14.35 2.60
C GLU A 77 -2.16 -14.46 2.97
N CYS A 78 -1.43 -13.35 3.05
CA CYS A 78 -0.04 -13.34 3.49
C CYS A 78 0.10 -13.95 4.90
N LEU A 79 -0.79 -13.57 5.82
CA LEU A 79 -0.77 -14.08 7.18
C LEU A 79 -1.14 -15.57 7.23
N ARG A 80 -2.11 -16.03 6.43
CA ARG A 80 -2.42 -17.47 6.28
C ARG A 80 -1.22 -18.27 5.80
N ARG A 81 -0.37 -17.68 4.95
CA ARG A 81 0.89 -18.28 4.47
C ARG A 81 2.03 -18.21 5.48
N GLY A 82 1.81 -17.61 6.66
CA GLY A 82 2.84 -17.41 7.67
C GLY A 82 3.83 -16.28 7.33
N TRP A 83 3.49 -15.39 6.40
CA TRP A 83 4.34 -14.25 6.07
C TRP A 83 4.15 -13.12 7.10
N PRO A 84 5.23 -12.43 7.49
CA PRO A 84 5.18 -11.32 8.44
C PRO A 84 4.73 -10.02 7.73
N ALA A 85 3.52 -10.02 7.18
CA ALA A 85 2.96 -8.85 6.52
C ALA A 85 2.81 -7.69 7.50
N ASP A 86 3.27 -6.51 7.10
CA ASP A 86 3.29 -5.31 7.95
C ASP A 86 1.91 -4.64 7.94
N GLU A 87 1.00 -5.20 8.73
CA GLU A 87 -0.35 -4.68 8.90
C GLU A 87 -0.37 -3.25 9.42
N ALA A 88 0.54 -2.89 10.34
CA ALA A 88 0.61 -1.56 10.91
C ALA A 88 0.96 -0.52 9.82
N ARG A 89 1.92 -0.84 8.94
CA ARG A 89 2.24 -0.01 7.76
C ARG A 89 1.04 0.11 6.83
N LEU A 90 0.35 -0.99 6.53
CA LEU A 90 -0.86 -0.95 5.69
C LEU A 90 -1.94 -0.03 6.29
N ALA A 91 -2.17 -0.11 7.60
CA ALA A 91 -3.12 0.74 8.30
C ALA A 91 -2.76 2.24 8.18
N ARG A 92 -1.48 2.59 8.42
CA ARG A 92 -0.99 3.97 8.30
C ARG A 92 -1.19 4.52 6.88
N LEU A 93 -0.94 3.72 5.85
CA LEU A 93 -1.09 4.14 4.46
C LEU A 93 -2.53 4.36 4.04
N LEU A 94 -3.43 3.43 4.38
CA LEU A 94 -4.85 3.60 4.07
C LEU A 94 -5.42 4.83 4.78
N ALA A 95 -4.97 5.12 6.01
CA ALA A 95 -5.36 6.32 6.74
C ALA A 95 -4.78 7.59 6.09
N ALA A 96 -3.49 7.61 5.77
CA ALA A 96 -2.83 8.73 5.10
C ALA A 96 -3.45 9.03 3.73
N LEU A 97 -3.75 8.00 2.94
CA LEU A 97 -4.44 8.15 1.66
C LEU A 97 -5.85 8.72 1.84
N SER A 98 -6.56 8.31 2.88
CA SER A 98 -7.91 8.83 3.17
C SER A 98 -7.86 10.31 3.50
N ALA A 99 -6.91 10.73 4.34
CA ALA A 99 -6.66 12.13 4.66
C ALA A 99 -6.27 12.94 3.40
N ALA A 100 -5.32 12.44 2.61
CA ALA A 100 -4.88 13.11 1.38
C ALA A 100 -6.02 13.26 0.36
N ILE A 101 -6.92 12.27 0.24
CA ILE A 101 -8.11 12.38 -0.63
C ILE A 101 -9.10 13.42 -0.09
N ALA A 102 -9.27 13.50 1.23
CA ALA A 102 -10.15 14.48 1.86
C ALA A 102 -9.63 15.92 1.66
N GLU A 103 -8.31 16.12 1.70
CA GLU A 103 -7.65 17.41 1.51
C GLU A 103 -7.57 17.82 0.03
N ARG A 104 -6.99 16.96 -0.82
CA ARG A 104 -6.73 17.27 -2.24
C ARG A 104 -7.98 17.15 -3.12
N GLY A 105 -8.96 16.34 -2.71
CA GLY A 105 -10.15 16.04 -3.51
C GLY A 105 -9.85 15.21 -4.77
N GLY A 106 -10.78 15.24 -5.74
CA GLY A 106 -10.61 14.61 -7.06
C GLY A 106 -10.78 13.08 -7.13
N GLN A 107 -10.52 12.34 -6.04
CA GLN A 107 -10.52 10.86 -6.04
C GLN A 107 -11.86 10.24 -5.61
N ARG A 108 -12.98 10.72 -6.16
CA ARG A 108 -14.34 10.27 -5.77
C ARG A 108 -14.56 8.76 -5.93
N ARG A 109 -13.90 8.12 -6.90
CA ARG A 109 -14.03 6.67 -7.16
C ARG A 109 -13.28 5.81 -6.12
N ALA A 110 -12.15 6.27 -5.60
CA ALA A 110 -11.36 5.52 -4.62
C ALA A 110 -11.98 5.55 -3.22
N ARG A 111 -12.68 6.64 -2.85
CA ARG A 111 -13.14 6.87 -1.47
C ARG A 111 -14.03 5.75 -0.92
N PRO A 112 -15.10 5.29 -1.58
CA PRO A 112 -15.94 4.21 -1.05
C PRO A 112 -15.17 2.89 -0.86
N TYR A 113 -14.25 2.60 -1.79
CA TYR A 113 -13.39 1.42 -1.71
C TYR A 113 -12.43 1.51 -0.52
N LEU A 114 -11.75 2.64 -0.37
CA LEU A 114 -10.83 2.91 0.73
C LEU A 114 -11.52 2.83 2.09
N ASP A 115 -12.71 3.43 2.24
CA ASP A 115 -13.49 3.39 3.48
C ASP A 115 -13.89 1.96 3.83
N SER A 116 -14.22 1.14 2.83
CA SER A 116 -14.50 -0.29 3.02
C SER A 116 -13.26 -1.05 3.53
N GLN A 117 -12.08 -0.79 2.95
CA GLN A 117 -10.84 -1.41 3.40
C GLN A 117 -10.47 -1.00 4.83
N LEU A 118 -10.58 0.29 5.17
CA LEU A 118 -10.34 0.79 6.53
C LEU A 118 -11.28 0.14 7.55
N ARG A 119 -12.57 -0.02 7.23
CA ARG A 119 -13.52 -0.72 8.10
C ARG A 119 -13.17 -2.19 8.29
N ARG A 120 -12.78 -2.89 7.22
CA ARG A 120 -12.35 -4.30 7.30
C ARG A 120 -11.13 -4.45 8.19
N LEU A 121 -10.11 -3.59 8.01
CA LEU A 121 -8.89 -3.63 8.80
C LEU A 121 -9.16 -3.39 10.30
N ARG A 122 -9.99 -2.38 10.64
CA ARG A 122 -10.39 -2.12 12.02
C ARG A 122 -11.12 -3.31 12.66
N ARG A 123 -12.05 -3.93 11.94
CA ARG A 123 -12.77 -5.11 12.43
C ARG A 123 -11.85 -6.30 12.64
N ARG A 124 -10.82 -6.46 11.79
CA ARG A 124 -9.81 -7.50 11.93
C ARG A 124 -8.94 -7.27 13.18
N GLY A 125 -8.42 -6.06 13.36
CA GLY A 125 -7.66 -5.70 14.56
C GLY A 125 -8.44 -5.94 15.86
N ALA A 126 -9.74 -5.61 15.87
CA ALA A 126 -10.61 -5.88 17.01
C ALA A 126 -10.91 -7.37 17.28
N ARG A 127 -10.67 -8.27 16.31
CA ARG A 127 -10.79 -9.73 16.48
C ARG A 127 -9.48 -10.39 16.92
N ALA A 128 -8.35 -9.69 16.72
CA ALA A 128 -7.02 -10.18 17.05
C ALA A 128 -6.53 -9.74 18.44
N ALA A 129 -7.20 -8.74 19.04
CA ALA A 129 -7.00 -8.28 20.41
C ALA A 129 -7.93 -9.04 21.38
#